data_AF-A0A7V7D3K8-F1
#
_entry.id   AF-A0A7V7D3K8-F1
#
_cell.length_a   1.000
_cell.length_b   1.000
_cell.length_c   1.000
_cell.angle_alpha   90.00
_cell.angle_beta   90.00
_cell.angle_gamma   90.00
#
_symmetry.space_group_name_H-M   'P 1'
#
loop_
_entity.id
_entity.type
_entity.pdbx_description
1 polymer ?
#
loop_
_entity_poly.entity_id
_entity_poly.type
_entity_poly.pdbx_seq_one_letter_code
_entity_poly.pdbx_strand_id
1 'polypeptide(L)'
;MAKYNLLILLVVGLVAAVIIIGCVERNLTINTEPQEALVVLNDEEIGTSPVTVSFEWYGDYNVRVSKEGFETLKTHRKLNRPWYDKFPFDFFTMLNPERTIDEYEWTFELAPKKEMSREELIQNAEELKKTASAAD
;
A
#
# COMPACT_ATOMS: atom_id res chain seq x y z
N MET A 1 36.31 3.97 -41.72
CA MET A 1 36.47 3.46 -40.34
C MET A 1 36.21 4.55 -39.30
N ALA A 2 36.95 5.67 -39.27
CA ALA A 2 36.77 6.74 -38.25
C ALA A 2 35.35 7.37 -38.20
N LYS A 3 34.70 7.62 -39.35
CA LYS A 3 33.33 8.17 -39.40
C LYS A 3 32.26 7.23 -38.83
N TYR A 4 32.42 5.91 -39.03
CA TYR A 4 31.51 4.91 -38.49
C TYR A 4 31.67 4.78 -36.96
N ASN A 5 32.90 4.85 -36.46
CA ASN A 5 33.16 4.82 -35.02
C ASN A 5 32.59 6.07 -34.33
N LEU A 6 32.69 7.24 -34.96
CA LEU A 6 32.08 8.48 -34.44
C LEU A 6 30.55 8.40 -34.41
N LEU A 7 29.93 7.88 -35.46
CA LEU A 7 28.48 7.67 -35.52
C LEU A 7 28.00 6.70 -34.42
N ILE A 8 28.72 5.59 -34.23
CA ILE A 8 28.41 4.60 -33.19
C ILE A 8 28.51 5.23 -31.80
N LEU A 9 29.54 6.01 -31.52
CA LEU A 9 29.71 6.69 -30.23
C LEU A 9 28.59 7.68 -29.94
N LEU A 10 28.13 8.43 -30.95
CA LEU A 10 27.00 9.37 -30.79
C LEU A 10 25.67 8.64 -30.53
N VAL A 11 25.42 7.52 -31.21
CA VAL A 11 24.21 6.70 -30.99
C VAL A 11 24.24 6.07 -29.60
N VAL A 12 25.37 5.52 -29.17
CA VAL A 12 25.52 4.96 -27.81
C VAL A 12 25.36 6.04 -26.75
N GLY A 13 25.93 7.23 -26.96
CA GLY A 13 25.76 8.37 -26.05
C GLY A 13 24.30 8.82 -25.94
N LEU A 14 23.57 8.86 -27.06
CA LEU A 14 22.15 9.22 -27.09
C LEU A 14 21.29 8.17 -26.38
N VAL A 15 21.53 6.88 -26.64
CA VAL A 15 20.81 5.78 -25.97
C VAL A 15 21.09 5.79 -24.47
N ALA A 16 22.34 6.00 -24.06
CA ALA A 16 22.71 6.11 -22.66
C ALA A 16 22.02 7.31 -21.97
N ALA A 17 21.90 8.45 -22.66
CA ALA A 17 21.20 9.61 -22.13
C ALA A 17 19.69 9.37 -21.94
N VAL A 18 19.03 8.63 -22.84
CA VAL A 18 17.61 8.27 -22.72
C VAL A 18 17.35 7.35 -21.54
N ILE A 19 18.26 6.41 -21.25
CA ILE A 19 18.10 5.44 -20.14
C ILE A 19 18.10 6.13 -18.76
N ILE A 20 18.74 7.29 -18.60
CA ILE A 20 18.91 7.96 -17.29
C ILE A 20 17.71 8.87 -16.94
N ILE A 21 16.80 9.16 -17.88
CA ILE A 21 15.71 10.13 -17.69
C ILE A 21 14.43 9.47 -17.14
N GLY A 22 14.33 8.14 -17.20
CA GLY A 22 13.15 7.42 -16.73
C GLY A 22 12.86 7.64 -15.26
N CYS A 23 11.67 8.18 -14.96
CA CYS A 23 11.20 8.39 -13.59
C CYS A 23 9.77 7.85 -13.46
N VAL A 24 9.60 6.83 -12.63
CA VAL A 24 8.30 6.29 -12.24
C VAL A 24 7.99 6.74 -10.83
N GLU A 25 6.87 7.42 -10.64
CA GLU A 25 6.34 7.80 -9.33
C GLU A 25 5.10 6.96 -9.05
N ARG A 26 5.00 6.44 -7.83
CA ARG A 26 3.88 5.60 -7.39
C ARG A 26 3.37 6.09 -6.06
N ASN A 27 2.09 6.47 -6.02
CA ASN A 27 1.46 7.07 -4.86
C ASN A 27 0.20 6.27 -4.48
N LEU A 28 0.05 5.98 -3.21
CA LEU A 28 -1.12 5.36 -2.62
C LEU A 28 -1.77 6.34 -1.64
N THR A 29 -3.00 6.74 -1.93
CA THR A 29 -3.83 7.56 -1.05
C THR A 29 -4.76 6.65 -0.24
N ILE A 30 -4.77 6.84 1.07
CA ILE A 30 -5.59 6.08 2.00
C ILE A 30 -6.59 7.01 2.69
N ASN A 31 -7.85 6.70 2.47
CA ASN A 31 -9.02 7.36 3.04
C ASN A 31 -9.68 6.47 4.09
N THR A 32 -10.36 7.09 5.04
CA THR A 32 -11.14 6.34 6.04
C THR A 32 -12.47 6.99 6.34
N GLU A 33 -13.43 6.17 6.74
CA GLU A 33 -14.73 6.60 7.22
C GLU A 33 -14.96 6.06 8.63
N PRO A 34 -14.98 6.91 9.67
CA PRO A 34 -14.77 8.36 9.63
C PRO A 34 -13.32 8.77 9.28
N GLN A 35 -13.15 10.01 8.83
CA GLN A 35 -11.83 10.62 8.55
C GLN A 35 -11.00 10.78 9.83
N GLU A 36 -9.72 11.16 9.71
CA GLU A 36 -8.81 11.35 10.84
C GLU A 36 -8.57 10.07 11.66
N ALA A 37 -8.40 8.94 10.98
CA ALA A 37 -7.99 7.70 11.60
C ALA A 37 -6.48 7.46 11.36
N LEU A 38 -5.79 6.92 12.35
CA LEU A 38 -4.38 6.55 12.22
C LEU A 38 -4.25 5.32 11.34
N VAL A 39 -3.41 5.41 10.31
CA VAL A 39 -3.15 4.37 9.32
C VAL A 39 -1.74 3.82 9.49
N VAL A 40 -1.66 2.49 9.57
CA VAL A 40 -0.41 1.73 9.63
C VAL A 40 -0.41 0.71 8.48
N LEU A 41 0.64 0.72 7.66
CA LEU A 41 0.86 -0.22 6.55
C LEU A 41 2.10 -1.07 6.85
N ASN A 42 1.98 -2.40 6.82
CA ASN A 42 3.09 -3.33 7.07
C ASN A 42 3.88 -3.00 8.35
N ASP A 43 3.17 -2.66 9.42
CA ASP A 43 3.72 -2.26 10.72
C ASP A 43 4.46 -0.91 10.75
N GLU A 44 4.42 -0.14 9.67
CA GLU A 44 4.89 1.24 9.59
C GLU A 44 3.73 2.23 9.72
N GLU A 45 3.88 3.19 10.64
CA GLU A 45 2.90 4.27 10.81
C GLU A 45 3.05 5.29 9.68
N ILE A 46 2.00 5.38 8.85
CA ILE A 46 2.00 6.28 7.69
C ILE A 46 1.49 7.67 8.08
N GLY A 47 0.51 7.71 8.99
CA GLY A 47 -0.07 8.95 9.49
C GLY A 47 -1.59 8.89 9.58
N THR A 48 -2.21 10.07 9.68
CA THR A 48 -3.66 10.22 9.87
C THR A 48 -4.36 10.45 8.53
N SER A 49 -5.43 9.69 8.25
CA SER A 49 -6.21 9.82 7.01
C SER A 49 -6.93 11.17 6.89
N PRO A 50 -7.07 11.73 5.66
CA PRO A 50 -6.55 11.21 4.40
C PRO A 50 -5.02 11.38 4.31
N VAL A 51 -4.32 10.32 3.92
CA VAL A 51 -2.86 10.32 3.83
C VAL A 51 -2.39 9.69 2.52
N THR A 52 -1.38 10.29 1.89
CA THR A 52 -0.77 9.78 0.66
C THR A 52 0.67 9.38 0.97
N VAL A 53 1.04 8.18 0.52
CA VAL A 53 2.38 7.62 0.71
C VAL A 53 2.93 7.10 -0.61
N SER A 54 4.21 7.31 -0.86
CA SER A 54 4.90 6.71 -2.00
C SER A 54 5.25 5.25 -1.69
N PHE A 55 5.18 4.37 -2.69
CA PHE A 55 5.47 2.95 -2.49
C PHE A 55 6.36 2.37 -3.60
N GLU A 56 7.14 1.35 -3.25
CA GLU A 56 8.08 0.71 -4.17
C GLU A 56 7.54 -0.61 -4.75
N TRP A 57 6.76 -1.36 -3.97
CA TRP A 57 6.42 -2.75 -4.29
C TRP A 57 4.91 -2.98 -4.38
N TYR A 58 4.46 -3.61 -5.47
CA TYR A 58 3.09 -4.14 -5.53
C TYR A 58 3.01 -5.44 -4.74
N GLY A 59 1.89 -5.66 -4.06
CA GLY A 59 1.73 -6.85 -3.22
C GLY A 59 0.52 -6.76 -2.32
N ASP A 60 0.46 -7.68 -1.37
CA ASP A 60 -0.53 -7.66 -0.31
C ASP A 60 0.03 -6.90 0.90
N TYR A 61 -0.69 -5.87 1.32
CA TYR A 61 -0.32 -5.03 2.45
C TYR A 61 -1.15 -5.37 3.66
N ASN A 62 -0.50 -5.53 4.82
CA ASN A 62 -1.17 -5.54 6.10
C ASN A 62 -1.59 -4.12 6.43
N VAL A 63 -2.89 -3.89 6.60
CA VAL A 63 -3.46 -2.58 6.92
C VAL A 63 -4.05 -2.64 8.30
N ARG A 64 -3.64 -1.70 9.15
CA ARG A 64 -4.24 -1.46 10.45
C ARG A 64 -4.70 -0.01 10.52
N VAL A 65 -5.97 0.17 10.83
CA VAL A 65 -6.57 1.50 10.96
C VAL A 65 -7.20 1.61 12.34
N SER A 66 -6.86 2.66 13.07
CA SER A 66 -7.35 2.88 14.44
C SER A 66 -7.82 4.31 14.62
N LYS A 67 -8.97 4.47 15.29
CA LYS A 67 -9.51 5.76 15.72
C LYS A 67 -10.18 5.61 17.08
N GLU A 68 -10.07 6.63 17.93
CA GLU A 68 -10.78 6.67 19.21
C GLU A 68 -12.29 6.57 19.02
N GLY A 69 -12.96 5.72 19.82
CA GLY A 69 -14.39 5.45 19.71
C GLY A 69 -14.78 4.43 18.63
N PHE A 70 -13.82 3.91 17.86
CA PHE A 70 -14.04 2.93 16.80
C PHE A 70 -13.26 1.64 17.06
N GLU A 71 -13.73 0.54 16.48
CA GLU A 71 -12.99 -0.72 16.47
C GLU A 71 -11.74 -0.59 15.59
N THR A 72 -10.64 -1.15 16.06
CA THR A 72 -9.41 -1.18 15.25
C THR A 72 -9.59 -2.17 14.11
N LEU A 73 -9.60 -1.65 12.87
CA LEU A 73 -9.62 -2.48 11.68
C LEU A 73 -8.24 -3.10 11.47
N LYS A 74 -8.19 -4.42 11.35
CA LYS A 74 -7.00 -5.17 10.92
C LYS A 74 -7.37 -6.00 9.70
N THR A 75 -6.79 -5.68 8.56
CA THR A 75 -7.12 -6.32 7.29
C THR A 75 -5.89 -6.41 6.38
N HIS A 76 -6.07 -7.04 5.23
CA HIS A 76 -5.08 -7.06 4.15
C HIS A 76 -5.69 -6.47 2.89
N ARG A 77 -4.88 -5.72 2.13
CA ARG A 77 -5.28 -5.16 0.83
C ARG A 77 -4.20 -5.38 -0.20
N LYS A 78 -4.61 -6.01 -1.30
CA LYS A 78 -3.75 -6.29 -2.43
C LYS A 78 -3.70 -5.11 -3.39
N LEU A 79 -2.51 -4.55 -3.54
CA LEU A 79 -2.17 -3.56 -4.55
C LEU A 79 -1.73 -4.27 -5.82
N ASN A 80 -2.55 -4.16 -6.88
CA ASN A 80 -2.29 -4.87 -8.12
C ASN A 80 -1.43 -4.04 -9.06
N ARG A 81 -0.35 -4.64 -9.55
CA ARG A 81 0.50 -4.01 -10.56
C ARG A 81 -0.26 -3.87 -11.90
N PRO A 82 -0.07 -2.75 -12.61
CA PRO A 82 -0.66 -2.55 -13.92
C PRO A 82 -0.02 -3.51 -14.93
N TRP A 83 -0.65 -3.66 -16.10
CA TRP A 83 -0.18 -4.63 -17.11
C TRP A 83 1.19 -4.25 -17.69
N TYR A 84 1.49 -2.94 -17.81
CA TYR A 84 2.73 -2.42 -18.38
C TYR A 84 3.93 -2.57 -17.43
N ASP A 85 3.70 -2.74 -16.14
CA ASP A 85 4.75 -2.93 -15.13
C ASP A 85 4.99 -4.42 -14.82
N LYS A 86 4.67 -5.28 -15.80
CA LYS A 86 4.96 -6.71 -15.78
C LYS A 86 6.10 -6.98 -16.73
N PHE A 87 7.06 -7.80 -16.30
CA PHE A 87 8.11 -8.30 -17.17
C PHE A 87 7.54 -8.91 -18.46
N PRO A 88 8.08 -8.59 -19.64
CA PRO A 88 9.23 -7.69 -19.92
C PRO A 88 8.84 -6.24 -20.23
N PHE A 89 7.57 -5.86 -20.08
CA PHE A 89 7.05 -4.55 -20.46
C PHE A 89 7.51 -3.43 -19.51
N ASP A 90 7.81 -3.77 -18.27
CA ASP A 90 8.38 -2.89 -17.24
C ASP A 90 9.67 -2.19 -17.68
N PHE A 91 10.44 -2.84 -18.55
CA PHE A 91 11.61 -2.23 -19.15
C PHE A 91 11.28 -0.97 -19.97
N PHE A 92 10.13 -0.95 -20.67
CA PHE A 92 9.75 0.20 -21.49
C PHE A 92 9.18 1.35 -20.66
N THR A 93 8.53 1.07 -19.52
CA THR A 93 8.06 2.13 -18.62
C THR A 93 9.22 2.82 -17.92
N MET A 94 10.25 2.06 -17.52
CA MET A 94 11.48 2.63 -16.96
C MET A 94 12.29 3.44 -17.99
N LEU A 95 12.10 3.22 -19.30
CA LEU A 95 12.76 3.98 -20.35
C LEU A 95 11.92 5.15 -20.89
N ASN A 96 10.71 5.34 -20.37
CA ASN A 96 9.84 6.42 -20.82
C ASN A 96 10.42 7.78 -20.39
N PRO A 97 10.71 8.71 -21.33
CA PRO A 97 11.20 10.04 -20.98
C PRO A 97 10.13 10.89 -20.26
N GLU A 98 8.86 10.57 -20.47
CA GLU A 98 7.74 11.16 -19.74
C GLU A 98 7.59 10.48 -18.37
N ARG A 99 7.30 11.28 -17.34
CA ARG A 99 7.12 10.79 -15.97
C ARG A 99 5.87 9.93 -15.90
N THR A 100 6.03 8.64 -15.62
CA THR A 100 4.90 7.74 -15.34
C THR A 100 4.48 7.94 -13.89
N ILE A 101 3.24 8.39 -13.66
CA ILE A 101 2.67 8.58 -12.32
C ILE A 101 1.54 7.57 -12.16
N ASP A 102 1.71 6.62 -11.25
CA ASP A 102 0.67 5.66 -10.88
C ASP A 102 0.03 6.10 -9.55
N GLU A 103 -1.26 6.38 -9.59
CA GLU A 103 -2.05 6.76 -8.41
C GLU A 103 -3.05 5.68 -8.05
N TYR A 104 -3.08 5.32 -6.76
CA TYR A 104 -3.99 4.34 -6.21
C TYR A 104 -4.74 4.94 -5.02
N GLU A 105 -5.95 4.46 -4.81
CA GLU A 105 -6.79 4.90 -3.70
C GLU A 105 -7.43 3.71 -2.98
N TRP A 106 -7.34 3.72 -1.65
CA TRP A 106 -8.06 2.79 -0.78
C TRP A 106 -8.91 3.54 0.23
N THR A 107 -10.12 3.04 0.46
CA THR A 107 -11.02 3.55 1.50
C THR A 107 -11.35 2.46 2.50
N PHE A 108 -11.27 2.78 3.79
CA PHE A 108 -11.58 1.86 4.89
C PHE A 108 -12.67 2.41 5.79
N GLU A 109 -13.72 1.62 5.99
CA GLU A 109 -14.80 1.95 6.92
C GLU A 109 -14.53 1.31 8.29
N LEU A 110 -14.66 2.10 9.36
CA LEU A 110 -14.49 1.64 10.73
C LEU A 110 -15.85 1.49 11.41
N ALA A 111 -16.04 0.37 12.10
CA ALA A 111 -17.21 0.15 12.94
C ALA A 111 -17.06 0.91 14.27
N PRO A 112 -18.12 1.55 14.80
CA PRO A 112 -18.11 2.10 16.15
C PRO A 112 -17.80 1.02 17.19
N LYS A 113 -17.02 1.38 18.22
CA LYS A 113 -16.67 0.45 19.29
C LYS A 113 -17.92 0.10 20.09
N LYS A 114 -18.31 -1.18 20.11
CA LYS A 114 -19.38 -1.64 21.00
C LYS A 114 -18.86 -1.70 22.44
N GLU A 115 -19.36 -0.84 23.31
CA GLU A 115 -19.16 -1.01 24.76
C GLU A 115 -20.04 -2.16 25.25
N MET A 116 -19.42 -3.24 25.72
CA MET A 116 -20.15 -4.35 26.34
C MET A 116 -20.65 -3.95 27.72
N SER A 117 -21.89 -4.31 28.05
CA SER A 117 -22.40 -4.08 29.41
C SER A 117 -21.66 -4.96 30.43
N ARG A 118 -21.74 -4.59 31.71
CA ARG A 118 -21.14 -5.40 32.79
C ARG A 118 -21.72 -6.81 32.80
N GLU A 119 -23.01 -6.93 32.56
CA GLU A 119 -23.73 -8.20 32.52
C GLU A 119 -23.26 -9.06 31.34
N GLU A 120 -23.11 -8.48 30.14
CA GLU A 120 -22.55 -9.17 28.96
C GLU A 120 -21.11 -9.65 29.22
N LEU A 121 -20.29 -8.84 29.89
CA LEU A 121 -18.92 -9.20 30.25
C LEU A 121 -18.87 -10.38 31.22
N ILE A 122 -19.72 -10.38 32.26
CA ILE A 122 -19.81 -11.49 33.23
C ILE A 122 -20.26 -12.76 32.51
N GLN A 123 -21.27 -12.68 31.64
CA GLN A 123 -21.75 -13.83 30.89
C GLN A 123 -20.66 -14.41 29.98
N ASN A 124 -19.96 -13.57 29.21
CA ASN A 124 -18.85 -14.01 28.35
C ASN A 124 -17.74 -14.70 29.16
N ALA A 125 -17.41 -14.19 30.36
CA ALA A 125 -16.41 -14.79 31.24
C ALA A 125 -16.85 -16.16 31.79
N GLU A 126 -18.12 -16.32 32.16
CA GLU A 126 -18.68 -17.61 32.58
C GLU A 126 -18.70 -18.64 31.46
N GLU A 127 -19.06 -18.23 30.24
CA GLU A 127 -19.03 -19.08 29.05
C GLU A 127 -17.62 -19.55 28.71
N LEU A 128 -16.64 -18.65 28.72
CA LEU A 128 -15.21 -18.98 28.55
C LEU A 128 -14.70 -19.96 29.62
N LYS A 129 -15.15 -19.80 30.88
CA LYS A 129 -14.79 -20.73 31.95
C LYS A 129 -15.37 -22.12 31.71
N LYS A 130 -16.63 -22.21 31.27
CA LYS A 130 -17.30 -23.50 30.97
C LYS A 130 -16.62 -24.23 29.82
N THR A 131 -16.28 -23.53 28.74
CA THR A 131 -15.60 -24.13 27.59
C THR A 131 -14.21 -24.61 27.94
N ALA A 132 -13.45 -23.85 28.74
CA ALA A 132 -12.15 -24.29 29.25
C ALA A 132 -12.27 -25.56 30.12
N SER A 133 -13.23 -25.60 31.05
CA SER A 133 -13.43 -26.77 31.92
C SER A 133 -13.97 -28.03 31.21
N ALA A 134 -14.55 -27.87 30.01
CA ALA A 134 -15.08 -28.97 29.21
C ALA A 134 -14.05 -29.53 28.21
N ALA A 135 -12.92 -28.84 28.04
CA ALA A 135 -11.81 -29.28 27.20
C ALA A 135 -10.76 -30.11 27.97
N ASP A 136 -10.87 -30.15 29.31
CA ASP A 136 -10.13 -31.03 30.23
C ASP A 136 -10.91 -32.34 30.47
#